data_AF-A0A842MDT0-F1
#
_entry.id   AF-A0A842MDT0-F1
#
_cell.length_a   1.000
_cell.length_b   1.000
_cell.length_c   1.000
_cell.angle_alpha   90.00
_cell.angle_beta   90.00
_cell.angle_gamma   90.00
#
_symmetry.space_group_name_H-M   'P 1'
#
loop_
_entity.id
_entity.type
_entity.pdbx_description
1 polymer ?
#
loop_
_entity_poly.entity_id
_entity_poly.type
_entity_poly.pdbx_seq_one_letter_code
_entity_poly.pdbx_strand_id
1 'polypeptide(L)'
;MKIYSDNPNLPYKSTKLKALYTKSEIDGLFAKWGVRDVYWHWDPEHNDVFVQFKIVEEIDGMPLQVSAKVEAPAIWDRETRAKAEGVNWNISMRVMFWFIKSHLEAAYLLQSSKTAAFLPYIASNDGAKVLKDVIIPRMNELQQLAALPEGPNSRKVMDVEGEEA
;
A
#
# COMPACT_ATOMS: atom_id res chain seq x y z
N MET A 1 -12.91 8.79 2.60
CA MET A 1 -12.34 10.13 2.34
C MET A 1 -12.04 10.24 0.86
N LYS A 2 -12.53 11.28 0.16
CA LYS A 2 -12.21 11.50 -1.27
C LYS A 2 -10.97 12.38 -1.40
N ILE A 3 -10.06 12.03 -2.31
CA ILE A 3 -8.91 12.86 -2.66
C ILE A 3 -9.22 13.52 -4.01
N TYR A 4 -9.21 14.86 -4.04
CA TYR A 4 -9.55 15.62 -5.24
C TYR A 4 -8.32 16.00 -6.06
N SER A 5 -8.46 16.04 -7.38
CA SER A 5 -7.41 16.38 -8.34
C SER A 5 -6.86 17.80 -8.18
N ASP A 6 -7.60 18.69 -7.52
CA ASP A 6 -7.18 20.05 -7.21
C ASP A 6 -6.32 20.18 -5.93
N ASN A 7 -6.14 19.08 -5.18
CA ASN A 7 -5.35 19.06 -3.97
C ASN A 7 -3.88 19.45 -4.26
N PRO A 8 -3.32 20.45 -3.56
CA PRO A 8 -1.95 20.92 -3.80
C PRO A 8 -0.88 19.87 -3.49
N ASN A 9 -1.20 18.89 -2.64
CA ASN A 9 -0.28 17.81 -2.27
C ASN A 9 -0.29 16.65 -3.26
N LEU A 10 -1.16 16.67 -4.28
CA LEU A 10 -1.11 15.64 -5.31
C LEU A 10 0.04 15.93 -6.27
N PRO A 11 1.00 15.00 -6.41
CA PRO A 11 1.91 15.08 -7.52
C PRO A 11 1.06 14.86 -8.79
N TYR A 12 1.31 15.65 -9.84
CA TYR A 12 0.65 15.52 -11.17
C TYR A 12 -0.79 16.07 -11.30
N LYS A 13 -1.06 17.23 -10.68
CA LYS A 13 -2.30 18.04 -10.83
C LYS A 13 -2.81 18.21 -12.28
N SER A 14 -1.94 18.07 -13.28
CA SER A 14 -2.21 18.40 -14.69
C SER A 14 -1.64 17.41 -15.72
N THR A 15 -1.67 16.10 -15.44
CA THR A 15 -1.21 15.14 -16.45
C THR A 15 -2.05 15.19 -17.73
N LYS A 16 -1.39 15.30 -18.88
CA LYS A 16 -2.01 15.21 -20.22
C LYS A 16 -2.06 13.79 -20.76
N LEU A 17 -1.44 12.84 -20.05
CA LEU A 17 -1.35 11.46 -20.50
C LEU A 17 -2.61 10.70 -20.14
N LYS A 18 -3.11 9.92 -21.10
CA LYS A 18 -4.28 9.08 -20.88
C LYS A 18 -3.92 7.89 -20.00
N ALA A 19 -4.87 7.47 -19.18
CA ALA A 19 -4.73 6.35 -18.24
C ALA A 19 -4.18 5.08 -18.91
N LEU A 20 -4.66 4.74 -20.11
CA LEU A 20 -4.20 3.58 -20.88
C LEU A 20 -2.72 3.67 -21.31
N TYR A 21 -2.21 4.87 -21.64
CA TYR A 21 -0.79 5.03 -21.94
C TYR A 21 0.06 4.79 -20.69
N THR A 22 -0.40 5.30 -19.55
CA THR A 22 0.27 5.06 -18.27
C THR A 22 0.25 3.59 -17.86
N LYS A 23 -0.84 2.87 -18.15
CA LYS A 23 -0.88 1.40 -18.00
C LYS A 23 0.25 0.74 -18.81
N SER A 24 0.43 1.12 -20.08
CA SER A 24 1.54 0.60 -20.90
C SER A 24 2.92 0.99 -20.36
N GLU A 25 3.09 2.19 -19.78
CA GLU A 25 4.33 2.59 -19.12
C GLU A 25 4.63 1.72 -17.89
N ILE A 26 3.60 1.33 -17.13
CA ILE A 26 3.74 0.38 -16.00
C ILE A 26 4.16 -1.00 -16.51
N ASP A 27 3.56 -1.49 -17.59
CA ASP A 27 3.94 -2.78 -18.18
C ASP A 27 5.42 -2.77 -18.64
N GLY A 28 5.85 -1.67 -19.29
CA GLY A 28 7.25 -1.48 -19.69
C GLY A 28 8.20 -1.36 -18.50
N LEU A 29 7.76 -0.74 -17.41
CA LEU A 29 8.50 -0.68 -16.15
C LEU A 29 8.69 -2.08 -15.57
N PHE A 30 7.62 -2.88 -15.45
CA PHE A 30 7.72 -4.25 -14.94
C PHE A 30 8.68 -5.12 -15.77
N ALA A 31 8.60 -5.02 -17.09
CA ALA A 31 9.52 -5.72 -17.99
C ALA A 31 10.99 -5.31 -17.73
N LYS A 32 11.27 -4.00 -17.61
CA LYS A 32 12.62 -3.48 -17.31
C LYS A 32 13.17 -4.03 -15.98
N TRP A 33 12.30 -4.18 -14.98
CA TRP A 33 12.67 -4.64 -13.65
C TRP A 33 12.57 -6.16 -13.48
N GLY A 34 12.32 -6.93 -14.55
CA GLY A 34 12.24 -8.38 -14.52
C GLY A 34 11.05 -8.93 -13.73
N VAL A 35 10.01 -8.13 -13.52
CA VAL A 35 8.75 -8.58 -12.92
C VAL A 35 7.96 -9.37 -13.97
N ARG A 36 7.48 -10.56 -13.61
CA ARG A 36 6.78 -11.50 -14.50
C ARG A 36 5.37 -11.77 -13.98
N ASP A 37 4.55 -12.42 -14.82
CA ASP A 37 3.17 -12.79 -14.53
C ASP A 37 2.31 -11.61 -14.04
N VAL A 38 2.26 -10.57 -14.87
CA VAL A 38 1.48 -9.36 -14.61
C VAL A 38 0.03 -9.57 -15.09
N TYR A 39 -0.92 -9.43 -14.17
CA TYR A 39 -2.35 -9.46 -14.42
C TYR A 39 -2.97 -8.10 -14.13
N TRP A 40 -3.86 -7.64 -15.01
CA TRP A 40 -4.60 -6.40 -14.82
C TRP A 40 -6.09 -6.70 -14.65
N HIS A 41 -6.69 -6.07 -13.66
CA HIS A 41 -8.13 -5.88 -13.60
C HIS A 41 -8.42 -4.41 -13.94
N TRP A 42 -9.28 -4.19 -14.93
CA TRP A 42 -9.58 -2.86 -15.45
C TRP A 42 -11.09 -2.66 -15.50
N ASP A 43 -11.67 -2.21 -14.39
CA ASP A 43 -13.07 -1.83 -14.27
C ASP A 43 -13.20 -0.40 -13.69
N PRO A 44 -12.96 0.62 -14.53
CA PRO A 44 -13.03 2.03 -14.10
C PRO A 44 -14.45 2.49 -13.77
N GLU A 45 -15.48 1.77 -14.20
CA GLU A 45 -16.88 2.11 -13.94
C GLU A 45 -17.27 1.76 -12.50
N HIS A 46 -16.74 0.64 -11.98
CA HIS A 46 -16.96 0.20 -10.61
C HIS A 46 -15.85 0.60 -9.63
N ASN A 47 -14.91 1.46 -10.06
CA ASN A 47 -13.72 1.85 -9.29
C ASN A 47 -12.80 0.70 -8.89
N ASP A 48 -12.78 -0.37 -9.69
CA ASP A 48 -11.95 -1.54 -9.46
C ASP A 48 -10.85 -1.62 -10.54
N VAL A 49 -9.75 -0.93 -10.29
CA VAL A 49 -8.59 -0.93 -11.18
C VAL A 49 -7.35 -1.29 -10.37
N PHE A 50 -6.74 -2.43 -10.67
CA PHE A 50 -5.53 -2.88 -10.01
C PHE A 50 -4.62 -3.69 -10.93
N VAL A 51 -3.37 -3.78 -10.53
CA VAL A 51 -2.41 -4.72 -11.11
C VAL A 51 -1.96 -5.71 -10.05
N GLN A 52 -1.89 -6.98 -10.43
CA GLN A 52 -1.31 -8.03 -9.64
C GLN A 52 -0.10 -8.60 -10.38
N PHE A 53 1.00 -8.84 -9.67
CA PHE A 53 2.21 -9.38 -10.29
C PHE A 53 2.95 -10.28 -9.31
N LYS A 54 3.72 -11.23 -9.84
CA LYS A 54 4.53 -12.13 -9.01
C LYS A 54 5.93 -11.57 -8.80
N ILE A 55 6.37 -11.68 -7.56
CA ILE A 55 7.74 -11.44 -7.13
C ILE A 55 8.33 -12.81 -6.82
N VAL A 56 9.38 -13.17 -7.55
CA VAL A 56 10.14 -14.41 -7.34
C VAL A 56 11.53 -14.00 -6.88
N GLU A 57 11.88 -14.38 -5.66
CA GLU A 57 13.17 -14.07 -5.05
C GLU A 57 13.67 -15.29 -4.26
N GLU A 58 14.98 -15.36 -4.04
CA GLU A 58 15.59 -16.35 -3.17
C GLU A 58 15.94 -15.68 -1.84
N ILE A 59 15.42 -16.22 -0.74
CA ILE A 59 15.69 -15.72 0.62
C ILE A 59 16.22 -16.91 1.43
N ASP A 60 17.42 -16.79 1.98
CA ASP A 60 18.08 -17.82 2.78
C ASP A 60 18.15 -19.20 2.08
N GLY A 61 18.40 -19.21 0.77
CA GLY A 61 18.47 -20.44 -0.04
C GLY A 61 17.11 -21.05 -0.40
N MET A 62 16.00 -20.40 -0.03
CA MET A 62 14.65 -20.86 -0.34
C MET A 62 14.00 -19.96 -1.41
N PRO A 63 13.41 -20.53 -2.47
CA PRO A 63 12.66 -19.76 -3.44
C PRO A 63 11.35 -19.28 -2.80
N LEU A 64 11.23 -17.96 -2.64
CA LEU A 64 10.01 -17.29 -2.24
C LEU A 64 9.28 -16.77 -3.49
N GLN A 65 8.02 -17.15 -3.62
CA GLN A 65 7.14 -16.61 -4.65
C GLN A 65 5.92 -15.98 -3.97
N VAL A 66 5.80 -14.67 -4.09
CA VAL A 66 4.67 -13.90 -3.55
C VAL A 66 3.97 -13.13 -4.65
N SER A 67 2.67 -12.91 -4.51
CA SER A 67 1.91 -12.06 -5.43
C SER A 67 1.65 -10.72 -4.76
N ALA A 68 2.05 -9.62 -5.40
CA ALA A 68 1.74 -8.28 -4.96
C ALA A 68 0.53 -7.74 -5.73
N LYS A 69 -0.40 -7.07 -5.05
CA LYS A 69 -1.56 -6.39 -5.64
C LYS A 69 -1.48 -4.90 -5.33
N VAL A 70 -1.42 -4.07 -6.37
CA VAL A 70 -1.41 -2.61 -6.26
C VAL A 70 -2.66 -2.05 -6.91
N GLU A 71 -3.48 -1.37 -6.12
CA GLU A 71 -4.72 -0.73 -6.54
C GLU A 71 -4.46 0.71 -6.96
N ALA A 72 -5.11 1.15 -8.04
CA ALA A 72 -5.07 2.53 -8.45
C ALA A 72 -5.88 3.39 -7.44
N PRO A 73 -5.32 4.49 -6.91
CA PRO A 73 -6.08 5.34 -6.01
C PRO A 73 -7.18 6.08 -6.78
N ALA A 74 -8.41 6.11 -6.26
CA ALA A 74 -9.48 6.89 -6.87
C ALA A 74 -9.31 8.39 -6.59
N ILE A 75 -8.69 9.11 -7.53
CA ILE A 75 -8.55 10.57 -7.50
C ILE A 75 -9.74 11.21 -8.22
N TRP A 76 -10.45 12.11 -7.56
CA TRP A 76 -11.72 12.66 -8.04
C TRP A 76 -11.55 14.04 -8.66
N ASP A 77 -12.18 14.30 -9.79
CA ASP A 77 -12.45 15.67 -10.24
C ASP A 77 -13.67 16.21 -9.48
N ARG A 78 -13.57 17.45 -8.98
CA ARG A 78 -14.72 18.14 -8.40
C ARG A 78 -15.80 18.37 -9.45
N GLU A 79 -17.04 18.41 -9.00
CA GLU A 79 -18.15 18.90 -9.80
C GLU A 79 -17.90 20.35 -10.23
N THR A 80 -18.19 20.62 -11.50
CA THR A 80 -18.19 21.95 -12.09
C THR A 80 -19.49 22.15 -12.86
N ARG A 81 -19.81 23.38 -13.26
CA ARG A 81 -21.00 23.66 -14.09
C ARG A 81 -21.04 22.85 -15.40
N ALA A 82 -19.90 22.40 -15.89
CA ALA A 82 -19.77 21.69 -17.17
C ALA A 82 -19.58 20.17 -17.03
N LYS A 83 -19.27 19.67 -15.83
CA LYS A 83 -18.90 18.26 -15.63
C LYS A 83 -19.29 17.80 -14.23
N ALA A 84 -20.02 16.70 -14.16
CA ALA A 84 -20.32 16.02 -12.91
C ALA A 84 -19.04 15.51 -12.23
N GLU A 85 -19.11 15.36 -10.91
CA GLU A 85 -18.03 14.73 -10.14
C GLU A 85 -17.74 13.32 -10.67
N GLY A 86 -16.46 12.94 -10.75
CA GLY A 86 -16.08 11.61 -11.22
C GLY A 86 -14.60 11.32 -11.04
N VAL A 87 -14.23 10.05 -11.14
CA VAL A 87 -12.83 9.63 -10.98
C VAL A 87 -12.01 10.05 -12.20
N ASN A 88 -10.91 10.75 -11.94
CA ASN A 88 -9.90 11.10 -12.91
C ASN A 88 -8.88 9.96 -13.03
N TRP A 89 -9.20 8.99 -13.88
CA TRP A 89 -8.33 7.83 -14.12
C TRP A 89 -6.96 8.18 -14.69
N ASN A 90 -6.81 9.32 -15.37
CA ASN A 90 -5.51 9.77 -15.88
C ASN A 90 -4.56 10.11 -14.73
N ILE A 91 -5.02 10.90 -13.75
CA ILE A 91 -4.23 11.23 -12.57
C ILE A 91 -4.06 10.00 -11.68
N SER A 92 -5.12 9.22 -11.47
CA SER A 92 -5.12 8.00 -10.66
C SER A 92 -4.04 7.02 -11.13
N MET A 93 -4.00 6.71 -12.43
CA MET A 93 -2.97 5.85 -13.01
C MET A 93 -1.57 6.46 -12.95
N ARG A 94 -1.44 7.79 -13.08
CA ARG A 94 -0.14 8.44 -12.91
C ARG A 94 0.40 8.29 -11.50
N VAL A 95 -0.44 8.49 -10.48
CA VAL A 95 -0.05 8.26 -9.09
C VAL A 95 0.39 6.82 -8.89
N MET A 96 -0.36 5.85 -9.43
CA MET A 96 0.01 4.43 -9.36
C MET A 96 1.35 4.12 -10.05
N PHE A 97 1.61 4.67 -11.24
CA PHE A 97 2.89 4.50 -11.94
C PHE A 97 4.06 4.97 -11.09
N TRP A 98 3.98 6.18 -10.55
CA TRP A 98 5.06 6.75 -9.74
C TRP A 98 5.23 6.02 -8.42
N PHE A 99 4.13 5.57 -7.82
CA PHE A 99 4.17 4.70 -6.65
C PHE A 99 4.99 3.43 -6.96
N ILE A 100 4.63 2.67 -8.01
CA ILE A 100 5.33 1.43 -8.39
C ILE A 100 6.81 1.71 -8.73
N LYS A 101 7.06 2.74 -9.54
CA LYS A 101 8.41 3.14 -9.94
C LYS A 101 9.29 3.46 -8.74
N SER A 102 8.81 4.30 -7.82
CA SER A 102 9.57 4.70 -6.63
C SER A 102 9.86 3.51 -5.72
N HIS A 103 8.95 2.54 -5.58
CA HIS A 103 9.20 1.35 -4.77
C HIS A 103 10.26 0.44 -5.41
N LEU A 104 10.21 0.23 -6.72
CA LEU A 104 11.23 -0.55 -7.44
C LEU A 104 12.60 0.14 -7.40
N GLU A 105 12.64 1.45 -7.59
CA GLU A 105 13.88 2.23 -7.51
C GLU A 105 14.44 2.26 -6.08
N ALA A 106 13.59 2.40 -5.07
CA ALA A 106 14.02 2.32 -3.67
C ALA A 106 14.60 0.94 -3.34
N ALA A 107 13.96 -0.14 -3.79
CA ALA A 107 14.48 -1.49 -3.62
C ALA A 107 15.90 -1.63 -4.21
N TYR A 108 16.09 -1.12 -5.43
CA TYR A 108 17.38 -1.14 -6.09
C TYR A 108 18.44 -0.29 -5.40
N LEU A 109 18.12 0.97 -5.07
CA LEU A 109 19.06 1.92 -4.48
C LEU A 109 19.49 1.51 -3.07
N LEU A 110 18.57 0.95 -2.29
CA LEU A 110 18.84 0.47 -0.93
C LEU A 110 19.37 -0.96 -0.90
N GLN A 111 19.57 -1.59 -2.07
CA GLN A 111 19.94 -3.01 -2.20
C GLN A 111 19.02 -3.93 -1.38
N SER A 112 17.75 -3.57 -1.26
CA SER A 112 16.74 -4.35 -0.57
C SER A 112 15.96 -5.21 -1.56
N SER A 113 15.34 -6.26 -1.05
CA SER A 113 14.54 -7.16 -1.87
C SER A 113 13.27 -6.45 -2.37
N LYS A 114 12.81 -6.79 -3.57
CA LYS A 114 11.53 -6.27 -4.10
C LYS A 114 10.38 -6.75 -3.23
N THR A 115 10.49 -7.93 -2.62
CA THR A 115 9.54 -8.43 -1.62
C THR A 115 9.43 -7.46 -0.45
N ALA A 116 10.54 -6.94 0.08
CA ALA A 116 10.51 -5.97 1.17
C ALA A 116 9.83 -4.65 0.74
N ALA A 117 10.11 -4.17 -0.49
CA ALA A 117 9.50 -2.96 -1.01
C ALA A 117 7.98 -3.08 -1.19
N PHE A 118 7.48 -4.24 -1.58
CA PHE A 118 6.04 -4.49 -1.76
C PHE A 118 5.38 -5.26 -0.63
N LEU A 119 6.07 -5.45 0.51
CA LEU A 119 5.58 -6.24 1.64
C LEU A 119 4.14 -5.88 2.07
N PRO A 120 3.77 -4.59 2.22
CA PRO A 120 2.40 -4.22 2.59
C PRO A 120 1.34 -4.59 1.54
N TYR A 121 1.76 -4.82 0.30
CA TYR A 121 0.91 -5.06 -0.87
C TYR A 121 0.89 -6.54 -1.30
N ILE A 122 1.52 -7.43 -0.54
CA ILE A 122 1.43 -8.88 -0.78
C ILE A 122 -0.01 -9.31 -0.56
N ALA A 123 -0.61 -9.91 -1.59
CA ALA A 123 -1.95 -10.45 -1.55
C ALA A 123 -2.01 -11.73 -0.71
N SER A 124 -3.11 -11.94 0.02
CA SER A 124 -3.41 -13.21 0.68
C SER A 124 -3.66 -14.33 -0.33
N ASN A 125 -3.70 -15.58 0.15
CA ASN A 125 -3.92 -16.76 -0.70
C ASN A 125 -5.23 -16.72 -1.50
N ASP A 126 -6.24 -15.99 -1.01
CA ASP A 126 -7.53 -15.78 -1.67
C ASP A 126 -7.54 -14.54 -2.60
N GLY A 127 -6.45 -13.77 -2.65
CA GLY A 127 -6.31 -12.56 -3.46
C GLY A 127 -7.20 -11.39 -3.04
N ALA A 128 -8.05 -11.57 -2.02
CA ALA A 128 -9.07 -10.61 -1.62
C ALA A 128 -8.52 -9.49 -0.75
N LYS A 129 -7.48 -9.77 0.04
CA LYS A 129 -6.85 -8.83 0.97
C LYS A 129 -5.37 -8.68 0.65
N VAL A 130 -4.80 -7.55 1.01
CA VAL A 130 -3.34 -7.40 1.06
C VAL A 130 -2.86 -7.33 2.50
N LEU A 131 -1.57 -7.59 2.70
CA LEU A 131 -0.99 -7.72 4.03
C LEU A 131 -1.22 -6.47 4.91
N LYS A 132 -1.19 -5.26 4.32
CA LYS A 132 -1.51 -4.02 5.05
C LYS A 132 -2.92 -4.02 5.64
N ASP A 133 -3.89 -4.65 5.00
CA ASP A 133 -5.29 -4.69 5.45
C ASP A 133 -5.46 -5.62 6.66
N VAL A 134 -4.50 -6.52 6.88
CA VAL A 134 -4.46 -7.41 8.05
C VAL A 134 -3.62 -6.81 9.17
N ILE A 135 -2.46 -6.23 8.83
CA ILE A 135 -1.51 -5.73 9.82
C ILE A 135 -1.97 -4.42 10.45
N ILE A 136 -2.44 -3.44 9.65
CA ILE A 136 -2.78 -2.10 10.17
C ILE A 136 -3.89 -2.17 11.25
N PRO A 137 -5.01 -2.90 11.05
CA PRO A 137 -6.02 -3.03 12.10
C PRO A 137 -5.47 -3.67 13.37
N ARG A 138 -4.67 -4.73 13.24
CA ARG A 138 -4.05 -5.42 14.39
C ARG A 138 -3.05 -4.53 15.13
N MET A 139 -2.28 -3.72 14.42
CA MET A 139 -1.39 -2.75 15.05
C MET A 139 -2.16 -1.67 15.80
N ASN A 140 -3.27 -1.18 15.24
CA ASN A 140 -4.13 -0.21 15.92
C ASN A 140 -4.76 -0.82 17.19
N GLU A 141 -5.19 -2.08 17.15
CA GLU A 141 -5.68 -2.82 18.32
C GLU A 141 -4.59 -2.98 19.40
N LEU A 142 -3.38 -3.37 19.01
CA LEU A 142 -2.25 -3.49 19.94
C LEU A 142 -1.86 -2.14 20.57
N GLN A 143 -1.90 -1.05 19.81
CA GLN A 143 -1.68 0.30 20.34
C GLN A 143 -2.78 0.71 21.32
N GLN A 144 -4.04 0.36 21.05
CA GLN A 144 -5.15 0.60 21.97
C GLN A 144 -5.01 -0.23 23.26
N LEU A 145 -4.55 -1.48 23.15
CA LEU A 145 -4.28 -2.35 24.29
C LEU A 145 -3.09 -1.86 25.13
N ALA A 146 -2.03 -1.36 24.49
CA ALA A 146 -0.88 -0.76 25.17
C ALA A 146 -1.20 0.62 25.79
N ALA A 147 -2.25 1.29 25.29
CA ALA A 147 -2.74 2.56 25.83
C ALA A 147 -3.77 2.40 26.97
N LEU A 148 -4.15 1.16 27.31
CA LEU A 148 -4.88 0.92 28.55
C LEU A 148 -3.91 1.18 29.72
N PRO A 149 -4.27 2.05 30.69
CA PRO A 149 -3.43 2.24 31.86
C PRO A 149 -3.23 0.89 32.53
N GLU A 150 -1.98 0.57 32.89
CA GLU A 150 -1.70 -0.56 33.78
C GLU A 150 -2.62 -0.40 34.99
N GLY A 151 -3.52 -1.36 35.19
CA GLY A 151 -4.61 -1.23 36.16
C GLY A 151 -4.08 -0.83 37.55
N PRO A 152 -4.92 -0.18 38.39
CA PRO A 152 -4.52 0.29 39.71
C PRO A 152 -4.34 -0.91 40.65
N ASN A 153 -3.22 -1.62 40.54
CA ASN A 153 -2.79 -2.68 41.46
C ASN A 153 -1.28 -2.92 41.33
N SER A 154 -0.48 -1.86 41.25
CA SER A 154 0.87 -1.95 41.80
C SER A 154 0.73 -2.12 43.31
N ARG A 155 0.73 -3.38 43.75
CA ARG A 155 0.82 -3.74 45.18
C ARG A 155 1.95 -2.91 45.81
N LYS A 156 1.59 -2.00 46.71
CA LYS A 156 2.54 -1.52 47.72
C LYS A 156 2.95 -2.75 48.53
N VAL A 157 4.17 -3.22 48.29
CA VAL A 157 4.86 -4.11 49.23
C VAL A 157 5.04 -3.27 50.49
N MET A 158 4.26 -3.58 51.53
CA MET A 158 4.53 -3.07 52.87
C MET A 158 5.68 -3.91 53.42
N ASP A 159 6.83 -3.28 53.64
CA ASP A 159 7.88 -3.86 54.46
C ASP A 159 7.31 -4.02 55.88
N VAL A 160 7.21 -5.26 56.33
CA VAL A 160 6.86 -5.58 57.71
C VAL A 160 8.16 -5.49 58.50
N GLU A 161 8.31 -4.44 59.32
CA GLU A 161 9.37 -4.37 60.33
C GLU A 161 9.18 -5.54 61.31
N GLY A 162 10.16 -6.45 61.34
CA GLY A 162 10.26 -7.46 62.38
C GLY A 162 10.84 -6.84 63.65
N GLU A 163 10.06 -6.79 64.71
CA GLU A 163 10.59 -6.65 66.08
C GLU A 163 11.20 -8.00 66.48
N GLU A 164 12.53 -8.04 66.58
CA GLU A 164 13.27 -9.06 67.31
C GLU A 164 13.17 -8.77 68.83
N ALA A 165 12.85 -9.84 69.57
CA ALA A 165 13.21 -10.17 70.97
C ALA A 165 13.20 -9.06 72.06
#